data_AF-A0A108T9S5-F1
#
_entry.id   AF-A0A108T9S5-F1
#
_cell.length_a   1.000
_cell.length_b   1.000
_cell.length_c   1.000
_cell.angle_alpha   90.00
_cell.angle_beta   90.00
_cell.angle_gamma   90.00
#
_symmetry.space_group_name_H-M   'P 1'
#
loop_
_entity.id
_entity.type
_entity.pdbx_description
1 polymer ?
#
loop_
_entity_poly.entity_id
_entity_poly.type
_entity_poly.pdbx_seq_one_letter_code
_entity_poly.pdbx_strand_id
1 'polypeptide(L)'
;MPKSIVKRAGDILKQLEKDNRQQGIAAKPMVEVGETRGGMQLSFFQLDDPVLCQIRDEILNLDVNNLTPLEALNKLNDIKRIVKGK
;
A
#
# COMPACT_ATOMS: atom_id res chain seq x y z
N MET A 1 -27.26 2.62 11.86
CA MET A 1 -26.02 1.82 11.79
C MET A 1 -26.36 0.37 11.49
N PRO A 2 -25.57 -0.34 10.65
CA PRO A 2 -25.77 -1.75 10.37
C PRO A 2 -25.62 -2.60 11.65
N LYS A 3 -26.59 -3.48 11.91
CA LYS A 3 -26.62 -4.32 13.12
C LYS A 3 -25.41 -5.27 13.23
N SER A 4 -24.84 -5.67 12.10
CA SER A 4 -23.64 -6.51 12.00
C SER A 4 -22.39 -5.84 12.57
N ILE A 5 -22.23 -4.53 12.34
CA ILE A 5 -21.09 -3.75 12.84
C ILE A 5 -21.20 -3.53 14.34
N VAL A 6 -22.40 -3.21 14.82
CA VAL A 6 -22.66 -2.99 16.25
C VAL A 6 -22.43 -4.26 17.07
N LYS A 7 -22.87 -5.42 16.56
CA LYS A 7 -22.64 -6.72 17.20
C LYS A 7 -21.14 -7.03 17.30
N ARG A 8 -20.41 -6.85 16.19
CA ARG A 8 -18.96 -7.08 16.11
C ARG A 8 -18.17 -6.16 17.06
N ALA A 9 -18.54 -4.89 17.12
CA ALA A 9 -17.92 -3.93 18.03
C ALA A 9 -18.10 -4.33 19.50
N GLY A 10 -19.28 -4.85 19.87
CA GLY A 10 -19.54 -5.39 21.20
C GLY A 10 -18.68 -6.62 21.54
N ASP A 11 -18.49 -7.52 20.58
CA ASP A 11 -17.64 -8.70 20.76
C ASP A 11 -16.15 -8.33 20.94
N ILE A 12 -15.67 -7.36 20.16
CA ILE A 12 -14.29 -6.83 20.26
C ILE A 12 -14.09 -6.12 21.60
N LEU A 13 -15.05 -5.31 22.04
CA LEU A 13 -14.97 -4.59 23.31
C LEU A 13 -14.85 -5.56 24.49
N LYS A 14 -15.67 -6.61 24.53
CA LYS A 14 -15.59 -7.65 25.57
C LYS A 14 -14.25 -8.37 25.60
N GLN A 15 -13.66 -8.59 24.42
CA GLN A 15 -12.34 -9.22 24.32
C GLN A 15 -11.24 -8.31 24.83
N LEU A 16 -11.26 -7.02 24.45
CA LEU A 16 -10.31 -6.02 24.96
C LEU A 16 -10.45 -5.79 26.47
N GLU A 17 -11.67 -5.78 27.00
CA GLU A 17 -11.91 -5.66 28.45
C GLU A 17 -11.37 -6.87 29.22
N LYS A 18 -11.53 -8.08 28.68
CA LYS A 18 -10.98 -9.30 29.27
C LYS A 18 -9.44 -9.29 29.23
N ASP A 19 -8.85 -8.91 28.11
CA ASP A 19 -7.41 -8.86 27.92
C ASP A 19 -6.78 -7.77 28.83
N ASN A 20 -7.43 -6.61 28.93
CA ASN A 20 -7.02 -5.51 29.81
C ASN A 20 -7.15 -5.85 31.30
N ARG A 21 -8.10 -6.73 31.66
CA ARG A 21 -8.27 -7.19 33.06
C ARG A 21 -7.31 -8.33 33.44
N GLN A 22 -6.86 -9.13 32.48
CA GLN A 22 -5.97 -10.27 32.73
C GLN A 22 -4.48 -9.91 32.68
N GLN A 23 -4.08 -8.89 31.91
CA GLN A 23 -2.70 -8.39 31.87
C GLN A 23 -2.62 -7.07 32.63
N GLY A 24 -2.29 -7.16 33.92
CA GLY A 24 -1.91 -5.98 34.70
C GLY A 24 -0.79 -5.22 33.97
N ILE A 25 -1.11 -3.99 33.56
CA ILE A 25 -0.25 -2.91 33.08
C ILE A 25 1.18 -3.33 32.71
N ALA A 26 1.43 -3.72 31.45
CA ALA A 26 2.65 -3.41 30.70
C ALA A 26 2.67 -4.15 29.35
N ALA A 27 2.79 -3.35 28.27
CA ALA A 27 3.54 -3.68 27.07
C ALA A 27 3.26 -5.03 26.38
N LYS A 28 2.35 -5.02 25.38
CA LYS A 28 2.57 -5.80 24.16
C LYS A 28 2.18 -4.97 22.93
N PRO A 29 3.08 -4.81 21.95
CA PRO A 29 2.75 -4.12 20.71
C PRO A 29 1.73 -4.95 19.93
N MET A 30 0.69 -4.29 19.43
CA MET A 30 -0.33 -4.84 18.53
C MET A 30 0.32 -5.31 17.22
N VAL A 31 0.94 -6.49 17.21
CA VAL A 31 1.57 -7.03 15.99
C VAL A 31 0.94 -8.36 15.55
N GLU A 32 0.24 -9.08 16.42
CA GLU A 32 -0.15 -10.47 16.12
C GLU A 32 -1.66 -10.74 15.93
N VAL A 33 -2.50 -9.71 15.77
CA VAL A 33 -3.95 -9.92 15.47
C VAL A 33 -4.26 -9.83 13.97
N GLY A 34 -3.25 -9.66 13.11
CA GLY A 34 -3.41 -9.48 11.67
C GLY A 34 -3.54 -10.75 10.82
N GLU A 35 -3.08 -11.91 11.30
CA GLU A 35 -2.81 -13.04 10.39
C GLU A 35 -3.95 -14.05 10.20
N THR A 36 -5.07 -13.97 10.93
CA THR A 36 -6.06 -15.07 10.95
C THR A 36 -7.52 -14.68 10.69
N ARG A 37 -7.80 -13.59 9.96
CA ARG A 37 -9.19 -13.28 9.57
C ARG A 37 -9.27 -12.83 8.10
N GLY A 38 -9.50 -13.83 7.24
CA GLY A 38 -9.74 -13.71 5.80
C GLY A 38 -10.83 -12.71 5.42
N GLY A 39 -10.43 -11.46 5.32
CA GLY A 39 -11.12 -10.42 4.58
C GLY A 39 -10.04 -9.75 3.77
N MET A 40 -10.04 -9.99 2.46
CA MET A 40 -9.20 -9.32 1.47
C MET A 40 -9.02 -7.86 1.88
N GLN A 41 -7.83 -7.54 2.41
CA GLN A 41 -7.44 -6.18 2.65
C GLN A 41 -7.40 -5.55 1.26
N LEU A 42 -8.38 -4.71 0.98
CA LEU A 42 -8.37 -3.87 -0.21
C LEU A 42 -7.12 -3.02 -0.08
N SER A 43 -6.07 -3.40 -0.81
CA SER A 43 -4.87 -2.61 -1.08
C SER A 43 -5.29 -1.37 -1.87
N PHE A 44 -6.02 -0.47 -1.22
CA PHE A 44 -6.62 0.71 -1.84
C PHE A 44 -5.60 1.86 -1.82
N PHE A 45 -4.58 1.76 -2.70
CA PHE A 45 -3.62 2.83 -3.04
C PHE A 45 -2.28 2.93 -2.29
N GLN A 46 -1.65 1.81 -1.96
CA GLN A 46 -0.18 1.80 -1.80
C GLN A 46 0.42 0.54 -2.44
N LEU A 47 0.33 0.47 -3.76
CA LEU A 47 1.39 -0.14 -4.57
C LEU A 47 1.79 0.97 -5.53
N ASP A 48 2.78 1.79 -5.16
CA ASP A 48 3.58 2.44 -6.19
C ASP A 48 4.18 1.28 -6.98
N ASP A 49 3.57 0.94 -8.12
CA ASP A 49 4.10 -0.08 -8.99
C ASP A 49 5.57 0.27 -9.22
N PRO A 50 6.52 -0.60 -8.81
CA PRO A 50 7.94 -0.28 -8.87
C PRO A 50 8.38 0.10 -10.28
N VAL A 51 7.63 -0.33 -11.31
CA VAL A 51 7.81 0.06 -12.70
C VAL A 51 7.35 1.50 -12.96
N LEU A 52 6.16 1.89 -12.47
CA LEU A 52 5.66 3.27 -12.58
C LEU A 52 6.52 4.26 -11.78
N CYS A 53 7.03 3.83 -10.64
CA CYS A 53 7.96 4.61 -9.81
C CYS A 53 9.26 4.89 -10.57
N GLN A 54 9.84 3.86 -11.21
CA GLN A 54 11.02 4.00 -12.07
C GLN A 54 10.77 4.94 -13.26
N ILE A 55 9.64 4.79 -13.96
CA ILE A 55 9.30 5.67 -15.09
C ILE A 55 9.14 7.12 -14.63
N ARG A 56 8.46 7.34 -13.50
CA ARG A 56 8.28 8.68 -12.93
C ARG A 56 9.63 9.33 -12.64
N ASP A 57 10.53 8.60 -11.99
CA ASP A 57 11.85 9.11 -11.64
C ASP A 57 12.71 9.35 -12.90
N GLU A 58 12.57 8.50 -13.92
CA GLU A 58 13.26 8.67 -15.21
C GLU A 58 12.77 9.90 -15.99
N ILE A 59 11.46 10.18 -15.96
CA ILE A 59 10.87 11.39 -16.54
C ILE A 59 11.30 12.64 -15.75
N LEU A 60 11.34 12.57 -14.42
CA LEU A 60 11.74 13.70 -13.57
C LEU A 60 13.20 14.09 -13.76
N ASN A 61 14.08 13.10 -14.01
CA ASN A 61 15.50 13.34 -14.27
C ASN A 61 15.80 13.67 -15.75
N LEU A 62 14.77 13.74 -16.61
CA LEU A 62 14.94 14.01 -18.02
C LEU A 62 15.08 15.51 -18.28
N ASP A 63 16.25 15.92 -18.76
CA ASP A 63 16.46 17.31 -19.19
C ASP A 63 15.99 17.51 -20.64
N VAL A 64 14.73 17.91 -20.78
CA VAL A 64 14.09 18.19 -22.08
C VAL A 64 14.84 19.26 -22.89
N ASN A 65 15.56 20.17 -22.23
CA ASN A 65 16.17 21.33 -22.90
C ASN A 65 17.48 21.00 -23.62
N ASN A 66 18.13 19.88 -23.25
CA ASN A 66 19.43 19.47 -23.78
C ASN A 66 19.38 18.18 -24.60
N LEU A 67 18.20 17.61 -24.83
CA LEU A 67 18.03 16.40 -25.62
C LEU A 67 18.02 16.69 -27.11
N THR A 68 18.79 15.93 -27.87
CA THR A 68 18.62 15.91 -29.32
C THR A 68 17.29 15.25 -29.69
N PRO A 69 16.66 15.64 -30.82
CA PRO A 69 15.39 15.04 -31.24
C PRO A 69 15.44 13.51 -31.35
N LEU A 70 16.61 12.96 -31.70
CA LEU A 70 16.82 11.52 -31.80
C LEU A 70 16.86 10.85 -30.40
N GLU A 71 17.54 11.46 -29.44
CA GLU A 71 17.63 10.95 -28.07
C GLU A 71 16.29 11.04 -27.33
N ALA A 72 15.54 12.13 -27.53
CA ALA A 72 14.20 12.27 -26.98
C ALA A 72 13.28 11.17 -27.51
N LEU A 73 13.35 10.87 -28.82
CA LEU A 73 12.57 9.81 -29.44
C LEU A 73 12.95 8.43 -28.90
N ASN A 74 14.24 8.16 -28.72
CA ASN A 74 14.73 6.90 -28.16
C ASN A 74 14.28 6.70 -26.71
N LYS A 75 14.44 7.71 -25.85
CA LYS A 75 13.99 7.66 -24.44
C LYS A 75 12.47 7.48 -24.32
N LEU A 76 11.69 8.13 -25.18
CA LEU A 76 10.24 7.94 -25.24
C LEU A 76 9.87 6.49 -25.61
N ASN A 77 10.65 5.87 -26.51
CA ASN A 77 10.43 4.50 -26.95
C ASN A 77 10.81 3.48 -25.85
N ASP A 78 11.84 3.76 -25.07
CA ASP A 78 12.24 2.96 -23.91
C ASP A 78 11.15 2.99 -22.81
N ILE A 79 10.65 4.17 -22.45
CA ILE A 79 9.53 4.32 -21.51
C ILE A 79 8.30 3.56 -22.01
N LYS A 80 7.99 3.67 -23.31
CA LYS A 80 6.87 2.97 -23.93
C LYS A 80 7.02 1.44 -23.88
N ARG A 81 8.23 0.91 -24.00
CA ARG A 81 8.50 -0.53 -23.87
C ARG A 81 8.26 -1.00 -22.45
N ILE A 82 8.74 -0.24 -21.46
CA ILE A 82 8.60 -0.54 -20.03
C ILE A 82 7.10 -0.58 -19.63
N VAL A 83 6.30 0.39 -20.09
CA VAL A 83 4.84 0.43 -19.82
C VAL A 83 4.09 -0.74 -20.47
N LYS A 84 4.56 -1.23 -21.62
CA LYS A 84 3.86 -2.28 -22.38
C LYS A 84 4.08 -3.69 -21.83
N GLY A 85 4.99 -3.88 -20.86
CA GLY A 85 5.18 -5.14 -20.15
C GLY A 85 5.50 -6.34 -21.06
N LYS A 86 6.28 -6.13 -22.12
CA LYS A 86 6.80 -7.20 -23.00
C LYS A 86 8.30 -7.33 -22.86
#